data_AF-A0A4Y7U1L2-F1
#
_entry.id   AF-A0A4Y7U1L2-F1
#
_cell.length_a   1.000
_cell.length_b   1.000
_cell.length_c   1.000
_cell.angle_alpha   90.00
_cell.angle_beta   90.00
_cell.angle_gamma   90.00
#
_symmetry.space_group_name_H-M   'P 1'
#
loop_
_entity.id
_entity.type
_entity.pdbx_description
1 polymer ?
#
loop_
_entity_poly.entity_id
_entity_poly.type
_entity_poly.pdbx_seq_one_letter_code
_entity_poly.pdbx_strand_id
1 'polypeptide(L)'
;KKQPYNRKLLKAILEKNIDLYDHETIVDSNNRRLIGFGKYAGMVGVYNGIRAFGIKFELFKLPKAETLAGKDALIMHLKRITLPPLKFVITGT
;
A
#
# COMPACT_ATOMS: atom_id res chain seq x y z
N LYS A 1 14.64 12.15 0.12
CA LYS A 1 15.15 10.79 -0.26
C LYS A 1 16.22 10.94 -1.35
N LYS A 2 17.32 10.18 -1.31
CA LYS A 2 18.42 10.29 -2.30
C LYS A 2 18.23 9.32 -3.47
N GLN A 3 17.10 9.44 -4.18
CA GLN A 3 16.87 8.59 -5.34
C GLN A 3 17.80 9.01 -6.49
N PRO A 4 18.41 8.07 -7.25
CA PRO A 4 19.42 8.39 -8.27
C PRO A 4 18.95 9.37 -9.36
N TYR A 5 17.65 9.35 -9.67
CA TYR A 5 17.05 10.20 -10.70
C TYR A 5 16.70 11.62 -10.23
N ASN A 6 16.63 11.87 -8.91
CA ASN A 6 16.17 13.15 -8.37
C ASN A 6 17.03 14.33 -8.83
N ARG A 7 18.34 14.13 -9.00
CA ARG A 7 19.26 15.21 -9.40
C ARG A 7 18.93 15.75 -10.80
N LYS A 8 18.59 14.88 -11.75
CA LYS A 8 18.23 15.30 -13.11
C LYS A 8 16.87 16.02 -13.12
N LEU A 9 15.90 15.48 -12.39
CA LEU A 9 14.58 16.09 -12.24
C LEU A 9 14.65 17.50 -11.64
N LEU A 10 15.35 17.67 -10.52
CA LEU A 10 15.47 18.96 -9.83
C LEU A 10 16.20 20.01 -10.69
N LYS A 11 17.22 19.62 -11.45
CA LYS A 11 17.86 20.53 -12.42
C LYS A 11 16.88 21.01 -13.48
N ALA A 12 16.09 20.10 -14.06
CA ALA A 12 15.10 20.46 -15.08
C ALA A 12 13.99 21.38 -14.52
N ILE A 13 13.59 21.19 -13.26
CA ILE A 13 12.63 22.06 -12.58
C ILE A 13 13.17 23.48 -12.45
N LEU A 14 14.44 23.62 -12.03
CA LEU A 14 15.10 24.93 -11.94
C LEU A 14 15.28 25.58 -13.32
N GLU A 15 15.78 24.82 -14.30
CA GLU A 15 15.99 25.29 -15.68
C GLU A 15 14.69 25.79 -16.34
N LYS A 16 13.55 25.19 -15.99
CA LYS A 16 12.23 25.53 -16.53
C LYS A 16 11.42 26.48 -15.64
N ASN A 17 11.99 26.95 -14.52
CA ASN A 17 11.31 27.80 -13.53
C ASN A 17 9.94 27.24 -13.09
N ILE A 18 9.91 25.94 -12.75
CA ILE A 18 8.71 25.23 -12.32
C ILE A 18 8.61 25.24 -10.79
N ASP A 19 7.43 25.53 -10.27
CA ASP A 19 7.11 25.31 -8.86
C ASP A 19 6.71 23.85 -8.60
N LEU A 20 7.48 23.16 -7.76
CA LEU A 20 7.22 21.77 -7.38
C LEU A 20 6.62 21.72 -5.97
N TYR A 21 5.36 21.30 -5.88
CA TYR A 21 4.69 21.00 -4.62
C TYR A 21 4.75 19.50 -4.32
N ASP A 22 5.57 19.10 -3.35
CA ASP A 22 5.65 17.71 -2.92
C ASP A 22 4.53 17.40 -1.92
N HIS A 23 3.50 16.70 -2.38
CA HIS A 23 2.38 16.29 -1.53
C HIS A 23 2.77 15.29 -0.42
N GLU A 24 3.96 14.67 -0.49
CA GLU A 24 4.47 13.81 0.59
C GLU A 24 4.84 14.59 1.86
N THR A 25 5.21 15.87 1.74
CA THR A 25 5.68 16.69 2.87
C THR A 25 4.60 17.62 3.45
N ILE A 26 3.38 17.56 2.92
CA ILE A 26 2.26 18.36 3.43
C ILE A 26 1.79 17.78 4.76
N VAL A 27 1.93 18.60 5.80
CA VAL A 27 1.55 18.29 7.18
C VAL A 27 0.58 19.35 7.73
N ASP A 28 -0.24 18.97 8.70
CA ASP A 28 -1.07 19.91 9.46
C ASP A 28 -0.23 20.71 10.48
N SER A 29 -0.88 21.61 11.22
CA SER A 29 -0.27 22.40 12.30
C SER A 29 0.32 21.55 13.43
N ASN A 30 -0.04 20.26 13.52
CA ASN A 30 0.46 19.29 14.49
C ASN A 30 1.50 18.33 13.87
N ASN A 31 2.08 18.67 12.71
CA ASN A 31 3.03 17.84 11.96
C ASN A 31 2.47 16.47 11.51
N ARG A 32 1.16 16.28 11.44
CA ARG A 32 0.55 15.06 10.90
C ARG A 32 0.47 15.16 9.39
N ARG A 33 1.00 14.16 8.69
CA ARG A 33 0.93 14.07 7.23
C ARG A 33 -0.52 14.00 6.76
N LEU A 34 -0.93 14.93 5.90
CA LEU A 34 -2.32 15.02 5.41
C LEU A 34 -2.65 13.94 4.38
N ILE A 35 -1.68 13.59 3.52
CA ILE A 35 -1.88 12.65 2.41
C ILE A 35 -1.03 11.41 2.66
N GLY A 36 -1.68 10.31 3.03
CA GLY A 36 -1.02 9.05 3.31
C GLY A 36 -1.85 7.85 2.87
N PHE A 37 -1.19 6.86 2.26
CA PHE A 37 -1.82 5.63 1.81
C PHE A 37 -1.66 4.46 2.81
N GLY A 38 -1.12 4.72 4.01
CA GLY A 38 -0.72 3.68 4.98
C GLY A 38 -1.85 2.72 5.34
N LYS A 39 -3.06 3.23 5.60
CA LYS A 39 -4.25 2.41 5.89
C LYS A 39 -4.58 1.45 4.76
N TYR A 40 -4.59 1.93 3.52
CA TYR A 40 -4.90 1.12 2.34
C TYR A 40 -3.77 0.13 2.01
N ALA A 41 -2.51 0.56 2.17
CA ALA A 41 -1.35 -0.31 2.04
C ALA A 41 -1.39 -1.48 3.04
N GLY A 42 -1.81 -1.22 4.29
CA GLY A 42 -2.01 -2.26 5.30
C GLY A 42 -3.11 -3.26 4.90
N MET A 43 -4.26 -2.78 4.42
CA MET A 43 -5.36 -3.65 3.95
C MET A 43 -4.93 -4.56 2.80
N VAL A 44 -4.25 -4.00 1.79
CA VAL A 44 -3.73 -4.75 0.64
C VAL A 44 -2.63 -5.71 1.07
N GLY A 45 -1.77 -5.30 2.03
CA GLY A 45 -0.72 -6.14 2.61
C GLY A 45 -1.28 -7.38 3.30
N VAL A 46 -2.30 -7.22 4.16
CA VAL A 46 -2.97 -8.35 4.82
C VAL A 46 -3.61 -9.29 3.80
N TYR A 47 -4.35 -8.75 2.82
CA TYR A 47 -4.98 -9.56 1.77
C TYR A 47 -3.94 -10.39 1.00
N ASN A 48 -2.84 -9.76 0.58
CA ASN A 48 -1.76 -10.43 -0.14
C ASN A 48 -1.04 -11.47 0.74
N GLY A 49 -0.89 -11.20 2.04
CA GLY A 49 -0.36 -12.17 3.01
C GLY A 49 -1.21 -13.44 3.10
N ILE A 50 -2.54 -13.27 3.23
CA ILE A 50 -3.49 -14.40 3.24
C ILE A 50 -3.48 -15.15 1.90
N ARG A 51 -3.43 -14.42 0.78
CA ARG A 51 -3.31 -15.02 -0.56
C ARG A 51 -2.03 -15.84 -0.71
N ALA A 52 -0.90 -15.31 -0.26
CA ALA A 52 0.39 -16.00 -0.32
C ALA A 52 0.36 -17.28 0.55
N PHE A 53 -0.25 -17.22 1.73
CA PHE A 53 -0.47 -18.39 2.57
C PHE A 53 -1.29 -19.47 1.84
N GLY A 54 -2.43 -19.10 1.26
CA GLY A 54 -3.29 -20.03 0.52
C GLY A 54 -2.58 -20.69 -0.67
N ILE A 55 -1.75 -19.95 -1.41
CA ILE A 55 -0.95 -20.48 -2.52
C ILE A 55 0.15 -21.42 -1.99
N LYS A 56 0.89 -21.01 -0.95
CA LYS A 56 2.02 -21.77 -0.42
C LYS A 56 1.62 -23.15 0.11
N PHE A 57 0.44 -23.25 0.72
CA PHE A 57 -0.09 -24.49 1.28
C PHE A 57 -1.17 -25.13 0.39
N GLU A 58 -1.36 -24.61 -0.82
CA GLU A 58 -2.34 -25.11 -1.81
C GLU A 58 -3.79 -25.22 -1.29
N LEU A 59 -4.16 -24.41 -0.29
CA LEU A 59 -5.46 -24.48 0.38
C LEU A 59 -6.58 -23.78 -0.40
N PHE A 60 -6.26 -22.64 -1.01
CA PHE A 60 -7.22 -21.82 -1.76
C PHE A 60 -6.50 -20.85 -2.69
N LYS A 61 -7.21 -20.38 -3.71
CA LYS A 61 -6.70 -19.38 -4.66
C LYS A 61 -7.54 -18.11 -4.56
N LEU A 62 -6.91 -17.03 -4.10
CA LEU A 62 -7.49 -15.71 -4.13
C LEU A 62 -7.03 -14.95 -5.40
N PRO A 63 -7.92 -14.17 -6.05
CA PRO A 63 -7.52 -13.27 -7.13
C PRO A 63 -6.55 -12.21 -6.60
N LYS A 64 -5.75 -11.62 -7.48
CA LYS A 64 -4.80 -10.58 -7.07
C LYS A 64 -5.57 -9.33 -6.61
N ALA A 65 -5.03 -8.60 -5.64
CA ALA A 65 -5.70 -7.39 -5.16
C ALA A 65 -5.88 -6.33 -6.26
N GLU A 66 -4.93 -6.24 -7.20
CA GLU A 66 -4.97 -5.30 -8.34
C GLU A 66 -6.14 -5.55 -9.31
N THR A 67 -6.67 -6.77 -9.35
CA THR A 67 -7.76 -7.15 -10.26
C THR A 67 -9.14 -6.94 -9.64
N LEU A 68 -9.22 -6.46 -8.40
CA LEU A 68 -10.47 -6.34 -7.64
C LEU A 68 -10.91 -4.90 -7.48
N ALA A 69 -12.21 -4.67 -7.61
CA ALA A 69 -12.81 -3.34 -7.47
C ALA A 69 -12.93 -2.95 -5.98
N GLY A 70 -11.85 -2.41 -5.44
CA GLY A 70 -11.83 -1.77 -4.13
C GLY A 70 -11.95 -2.72 -2.93
N LYS A 71 -12.20 -2.12 -1.76
CA LYS A 71 -12.15 -2.80 -0.46
C LYS A 71 -13.19 -3.90 -0.31
N ASP A 72 -14.41 -3.67 -0.76
CA ASP A 72 -15.51 -4.61 -0.52
C ASP A 72 -15.34 -5.90 -1.32
N ALA A 73 -14.78 -5.82 -2.53
CA ALA A 73 -14.41 -6.98 -3.32
C ALA A 73 -13.34 -7.84 -2.59
N LEU A 74 -12.31 -7.21 -2.01
CA LEU A 74 -11.30 -7.93 -1.22
C LEU A 74 -11.94 -8.68 -0.04
N ILE A 75 -12.82 -8.01 0.71
CA ILE A 75 -13.51 -8.61 1.86
C ILE A 75 -14.43 -9.75 1.41
N MET A 76 -15.16 -9.58 0.31
CA MET A 76 -16.05 -10.61 -0.22
C MET A 76 -15.28 -11.89 -0.54
N HIS A 77 -14.11 -11.79 -1.18
CA HIS A 77 -13.28 -12.96 -1.48
C HIS A 77 -12.69 -13.61 -0.21
N LEU A 78 -12.27 -12.81 0.77
CA LEU A 78 -11.77 -13.32 2.05
C LEU A 78 -12.85 -14.04 2.86
N LYS A 79 -14.11 -13.59 2.82
CA LYS A 79 -15.21 -14.25 3.53
C LYS A 79 -15.58 -15.63 2.97
N ARG A 80 -15.18 -15.95 1.73
CA ARG A 80 -15.48 -17.23 1.08
C ARG A 80 -14.48 -18.33 1.40
N ILE A 81 -13.34 -17.99 2.01
CA ILE A 81 -12.30 -18.96 2.35
C ILE A 81 -12.42 -19.38 3.81
N THR A 82 -12.18 -20.66 4.07
CA THR A 82 -12.04 -21.19 5.43
C THR A 82 -10.55 -21.22 5.77
N LEU A 83 -10.17 -20.51 6.82
CA LEU A 83 -8.80 -20.53 7.32
C LEU A 83 -8.66 -21.61 8.41
N PRO A 84 -7.56 -22.38 8.42
CA PRO A 84 -7.21 -23.19 9.57
C PRO A 84 -6.92 -22.27 10.79
N PRO A 85 -6.80 -22.82 12.00
CA PRO A 85 -6.35 -22.04 13.16
C PRO A 85 -5.00 -21.35 12.88
N LEU A 86 -5.02 -20.02 12.77
CA LEU A 86 -3.85 -19.19 12.43
C LEU A 86 -3.67 -18.09 13.47
N LYS A 87 -2.40 -17.71 13.70
CA LYS A 87 -2.03 -16.55 14.50
C LYS A 87 -1.47 -15.47 13.58
N PHE A 88 -2.06 -14.28 13.63
CA PHE A 88 -1.55 -13.10 12.93
C PHE A 88 -0.81 -12.22 13.93
N VAL A 89 0.44 -11.86 13.62
CA VAL A 89 1.21 -10.87 14.37
C VAL A 89 1.31 -9.62 13.52
N ILE A 90 0.87 -8.49 14.05
CA ILE A 90 0.93 -7.18 13.40
C ILE A 90 1.93 -6.34 14.19
N THR A 91 2.94 -5.81 13.51
CA THR A 91 3.96 -4.94 14.11
C THR A 91 4.00 -3.61 13.36
N GLY A 92 4.24 -2.52 14.11
CA GLY A 92 4.20 -1.15 13.62
C GLY A 92 3.14 -0.32 14.36
N THR A 93 3.57 0.83 14.90
CA THR A 93 2.74 1.87 15.52
C THR A 93 2.73 3.12 14.65
#